data_AF-A0A2W6S5R2-F1
#
_entry.id   AF-A0A2W6S5R2-F1
#
_cell.length_a   1.000
_cell.length_b   1.000
_cell.length_c   1.000
_cell.angle_alpha   90.00
_cell.angle_beta   90.00
_cell.angle_gamma   90.00
#
_symmetry.space_group_name_H-M   'P 1'
#
loop_
_entity.id
_entity.type
_entity.pdbx_description
1 polymer ?
#
loop_
_entity_poly.entity_id
_entity_poly.type
_entity_poly.pdbx_seq_one_letter_code
_entity_poly.pdbx_strand_id
1 'polypeptide(L)' 'MKILFTKTIDPAVISKELGEDISVGCVEVIKTNSIKVKPFDLKNYSLIFTSAKGVNSFFKNGFKP' A
#
# COMPACT_ATOMS: atom_id res chain seq x y z
N MET A 1 -14.44 21.42 -9.90
CA MET A 1 -14.88 19.99 -9.85
C MET A 1 -14.73 19.46 -8.42
N LYS A 2 -15.54 18.48 -7.99
CA LYS A 2 -15.41 17.85 -6.65
C LYS A 2 -14.88 16.42 -6.81
N ILE A 3 -13.78 16.10 -6.14
CA ILE A 3 -13.15 14.76 -6.18
C ILE A 3 -13.11 14.18 -4.75
N LEU A 4 -13.48 12.92 -4.60
CA LEU A 4 -13.33 12.17 -3.36
C LEU A 4 -12.29 11.06 -3.55
N PHE A 5 -11.17 11.15 -2.84
CA PHE A 5 -10.18 10.07 -2.79
C PHE A 5 -10.55 9.08 -1.70
N THR A 6 -10.48 7.79 -2.03
CA THR A 6 -10.77 6.67 -1.11
C THR A 6 -9.54 6.22 -0.32
N LYS A 7 -8.52 7.06 -0.28
CA LYS A 7 -7.26 6.90 0.45
C LYS A 7 -6.81 8.27 0.95
N THR A 8 -6.16 8.31 2.09
CA THR A 8 -5.47 9.52 2.56
C THR A 8 -4.28 9.80 1.64
N ILE A 9 -4.27 10.98 1.04
CA ILE A 9 -3.20 11.49 0.19
C ILE A 9 -2.75 12.82 0.79
N ASP A 10 -1.44 13.09 0.71
CA ASP A 10 -0.88 14.36 1.14
C ASP A 10 -1.52 15.52 0.35
N PRO A 11 -2.15 16.51 1.02
CA PRO A 11 -2.70 17.68 0.36
C PRO A 11 -1.70 18.41 -0.54
N ALA A 12 -0.42 18.47 -0.16
CA ALA A 12 0.61 19.14 -0.96
C ALA A 12 0.82 18.46 -2.32
N VAL A 13 0.71 17.13 -2.36
CA VAL A 13 0.79 16.35 -3.61
C VAL A 13 -0.45 16.62 -4.47
N ILE A 14 -1.63 16.66 -3.85
CA ILE A 14 -2.88 16.95 -4.56
C ILE A 14 -2.81 18.33 -5.21
N SER A 15 -2.45 19.38 -4.46
CA SER A 15 -2.34 20.74 -4.99
C SER A 15 -1.30 20.85 -6.11
N LYS A 16 -0.15 20.17 -5.96
CA LYS A 16 0.91 20.17 -6.96
C LYS A 16 0.49 19.52 -8.29
N GLU A 17 -0.22 18.40 -8.23
CA GLU A 17 -0.53 17.60 -9.42
C GLU A 17 -1.88 17.96 -10.07
N LEU A 18 -2.84 18.48 -9.30
CA LEU A 18 -4.20 18.72 -9.76
C LEU A 18 -4.64 20.20 -9.66
N GLY A 19 -3.80 21.08 -9.12
CA GLY A 19 -4.08 22.50 -8.95
C GLY A 19 -4.97 22.82 -7.73
N GLU A 20 -5.20 24.11 -7.50
CA GLU A 20 -5.94 24.61 -6.33
C GLU A 20 -7.44 24.85 -6.62
N ASP A 21 -7.84 24.87 -7.90
CA ASP A 21 -9.22 25.13 -8.34
C ASP A 21 -10.17 23.91 -8.23
N ILE A 22 -9.72 22.85 -7.56
CA ILE A 22 -10.51 21.64 -7.30
C ILE A 22 -10.83 21.48 -5.83
N SER A 23 -12.06 21.08 -5.54
CA SER A 23 -12.48 20.73 -4.18
C SER A 23 -12.26 19.25 -3.95
N VAL A 24 -11.50 18.91 -2.91
CA VAL A 24 -11.07 17.54 -2.63
C VAL A 24 -11.49 17.09 -1.24
N GLY A 25 -12.05 15.89 -1.16
CA GLY A 25 -12.21 15.15 0.09
C GLY A 25 -11.33 13.90 0.08
N CYS A 26 -10.84 13.50 1.25
CA CYS A 26 -10.15 12.22 1.45
C CYS A 26 -10.88 11.41 2.52
N VAL A 27 -11.17 10.14 2.23
CA VAL A 27 -11.72 9.18 3.19
C VAL A 27 -11.00 7.86 3.04
N GLU A 28 -10.46 7.32 4.13
CA GLU A 28 -9.79 6.02 4.10
C GLU A 28 -10.84 4.90 4.19
N VAL A 29 -11.00 4.11 3.12
CA VAL A 29 -12.01 3.03 3.08
C VAL A 29 -11.42 1.62 3.15
N ILE A 30 -10.10 1.47 2.94
CA ILE A 30 -9.39 0.19 3.03
C ILE A 30 -8.26 0.32 4.05
N LYS A 31 -8.32 -0.52 5.09
CA LYS A 31 -7.24 -0.72 6.05
C LYS A 31 -6.72 -2.14 5.96
N THR A 32 -5.41 -2.31 6.16
CA THR A 32 -4.77 -3.63 6.15
C THR A 32 -3.91 -3.77 7.39
N ASN A 33 -4.02 -4.90 8.06
CA ASN A 33 -3.14 -5.26 9.16
C ASN A 33 -2.12 -6.30 8.71
N SER A 34 -0.90 -6.20 9.23
CA SER A 34 0.12 -7.23 8.99
C SER A 34 -0.23 -8.49 9.79
N ILE A 35 -0.18 -9.65 9.14
CA ILE A 35 -0.32 -10.94 9.81
C ILE A 35 1.08 -11.49 10.05
N LYS A 36 1.31 -12.00 11.26
CA LYS A 36 2.53 -12.73 11.59
C LYS A 36 2.40 -14.18 11.15
N VAL A 37 3.36 -14.65 10.38
CA VAL A 37 3.45 -16.04 9.91
C VAL A 37 4.85 -16.58 10.18
N LYS A 38 4.98 -17.90 10.32
CA LYS A 38 6.29 -18.54 10.42
C LYS A 38 6.92 -18.65 9.03
N PRO A 39 8.21 -18.32 8.86
CA PRO A 39 8.89 -18.50 7.59
C PRO A 39 8.98 -19.99 7.21
N PHE A 40 8.99 -20.27 5.92
CA PHE A 40 9.15 -21.61 5.36
C PHE A 40 10.14 -21.59 4.20
N ASP A 41 10.72 -22.75 3.90
CA ASP A 41 11.65 -22.93 2.79
C ASP A 41 10.89 -22.99 1.45
N LEU A 42 11.29 -22.15 0.51
CA LEU A 42 10.71 -22.07 -0.84
C LEU A 42 11.15 -23.25 -1.72
N LYS A 43 12.22 -23.98 -1.36
CA LYS A 43 12.78 -25.08 -2.13
C LYS A 43 13.05 -24.65 -3.59
N ASN A 44 12.52 -25.41 -4.56
CA ASN A 44 12.68 -25.16 -5.99
C ASN A 44 11.45 -24.48 -6.63
N TYR A 45 10.58 -23.86 -5.83
CA TYR A 45 9.40 -23.15 -6.34
C TYR A 45 9.70 -21.68 -6.59
N SER A 46 8.94 -21.07 -7.49
CA SER A 46 8.97 -19.62 -7.69
C SER A 46 8.07 -18.90 -6.69
N LEU A 47 8.52 -17.75 -6.19
CA LEU A 47 7.74 -16.86 -5.34
C LEU A 47 7.20 -15.69 -6.16
N ILE A 48 5.90 -15.41 -6.06
CA ILE A 48 5.25 -14.29 -6.74
C ILE A 48 4.73 -13.29 -5.70
N PHE A 49 5.19 -12.04 -5.80
CA PHE A 49 4.64 -10.94 -5.03
C PHE A 49 3.64 -10.15 -5.86
N THR A 50 2.42 -10.00 -5.36
CA THR A 50 1.33 -9.26 -6.04
C THR A 50 1.15 -7.83 -5.51
N SER A 51 1.90 -7.43 -4.48
CA SER A 51 1.87 -6.09 -3.93
C SER A 51 3.13 -5.74 -3.14
N ALA A 52 3.46 -4.45 -3.07
CA ALA A 52 4.54 -3.94 -2.23
C ALA A 52 4.34 -4.26 -0.73
N LYS A 53 3.08 -4.32 -0.26
CA LYS A 53 2.76 -4.75 1.11
C LYS A 53 3.12 -6.21 1.34
N GLY A 54 2.93 -7.09 0.35
CA GLY A 54 3.34 -8.49 0.40
C GLY A 54 4.86 -8.65 0.54
N VAL A 55 5.63 -7.90 -0.27
CA VAL A 55 7.10 -7.88 -0.18
C VAL A 55 7.55 -7.43 1.21
N ASN A 56 7.01 -6.33 1.72
CA ASN A 56 7.37 -5.82 3.05
C ASN A 56 7.01 -6.82 4.16
N SER A 57 5.83 -7.46 4.07
CA SER A 57 5.40 -8.48 5.01
C SER A 57 6.34 -9.70 5.01
N PHE A 58 6.80 -10.15 3.85
CA PHE A 58 7.73 -11.28 3.73
C PHE A 58 9.02 -11.05 4.54
N PHE A 59 9.69 -9.91 4.33
CA PHE A 59 10.91 -9.60 5.08
C PHE A 59 10.64 -9.38 6.58
N LYS A 60 9.54 -8.72 6.94
CA LYS A 60 9.14 -8.52 8.35
C LYS A 60 8.82 -9.84 9.07
N ASN A 61 8.41 -10.86 8.34
CA ASN A 61 8.19 -12.21 8.87
C ASN A 61 9.46 -13.08 8.88
N GLY A 62 10.63 -12.50 8.54
CA GLY A 62 11.92 -13.18 8.67
C GLY A 62 12.22 -14.19 7.57
N PHE A 63 11.46 -14.19 6.47
CA PHE A 63 11.85 -14.95 5.29
C PHE A 63 13.16 -14.39 4.71
N LYS A 64 14.00 -15.28 4.21
CA LYS A 64 15.29 -14.94 3.59
C LYS A 64 15.18 -15.11 2.06
N PRO A 65 15.81 -14.23 1.26
CA PRO A 65 15.95 -14.43 -0.18
C PRO A 65 16.66 -15.73 -0.53
#